data_AF-A0A367LZN2-F1
#
_entry.id   AF-A0A367LZN2-F1
#
_cell.length_a   1.000
_cell.length_b   1.000
_cell.length_c   1.000
_cell.angle_alpha   90.00
_cell.angle_beta   90.00
_cell.angle_gamma   90.00
#
_symmetry.space_group_name_H-M   'P 1'
#
loop_
_entity.id
_entity.type
_entity.pdbx_description
1 polymer ?
#
loop_
_entity_poly.entity_id
_entity_poly.type
_entity_poly.pdbx_seq_one_letter_code
_entity_poly.pdbx_strand_id
1 'polypeptide(L)' 'FRPHQGRLARSGVAEHRAAEVRDIRPLGAITRVTLKVDGQDELIEAEVVKDHDSLAGLARGETLYFKPKAFQPVANL' A
#
# COMPACT_ATOMS: atom_id res chain seq x y z
N PHE A 1 10.75 -0.97 11.49
CA PHE A 1 9.73 -0.91 10.43
C PHE A 1 9.14 -2.32 10.27
N ARG A 2 7.88 -2.55 10.65
CA ARG A 2 7.22 -3.84 10.36
C ARG A 2 6.46 -3.66 9.04
N PRO A 3 6.59 -4.55 8.06
CA PRO A 3 5.81 -4.47 6.83
C PRO A 3 4.32 -4.47 7.20
N HIS A 4 3.58 -3.43 6.81
CA HIS A 4 2.14 -3.43 7.00
C HIS A 4 1.53 -4.36 5.95
N GLN A 5 0.96 -5.49 6.38
CA GLN A 5 0.18 -6.35 5.49
C GLN A 5 -1.20 -5.71 5.25
N GLY A 6 -1.28 -4.78 4.29
CA GLY A 6 -2.53 -4.22 3.77
C GLY A 6 -3.04 -4.98 2.53
N ARG A 7 -4.33 -4.82 2.20
CA ARG A 7 -4.84 -5.22 0.86
C ARG A 7 -4.77 -4.01 -0.07
N LEU A 8 -4.29 -4.21 -1.29
CA LEU A 8 -4.27 -3.19 -2.35
C LEU A 8 -5.42 -3.43 -3.33
N ALA A 9 -6.05 -2.34 -3.77
CA ALA A 9 -7.10 -2.34 -4.77
C ALA A 9 -6.92 -1.16 -5.74
N ARG A 10 -7.33 -1.36 -7.00
CA ARG A 10 -7.37 -0.31 -8.03
C ARG A 10 -8.61 0.59 -7.92
N SER A 11 -9.64 0.11 -7.23
CA SER A 11 -10.90 0.84 -7.04
C SER A 11 -11.22 0.96 -5.55
N GLY A 12 -11.69 2.14 -5.14
CA GLY A 12 -12.12 2.39 -3.77
C GLY A 12 -13.40 1.64 -3.46
N VAL A 13 -13.34 0.74 -2.47
CA VAL A 13 -14.51 0.17 -1.79
C VAL A 13 -14.56 0.75 -0.37
N ALA A 14 -15.72 0.73 0.29
CA ALA A 14 -15.85 1.20 1.67
C ALA A 14 -14.69 0.67 2.56
N GLU A 15 -14.16 1.53 3.43
CA GLU A 15 -12.98 1.30 4.30
C GLU A 15 -11.59 1.34 3.64
N HIS A 16 -11.47 1.62 2.33
CA HIS A 16 -10.17 1.84 1.72
C HIS A 16 -9.78 3.32 1.77
N ARG A 17 -8.49 3.59 2.01
CA ARG A 17 -7.91 4.92 1.93
C ARG A 17 -7.15 5.06 0.61
N ALA A 18 -7.37 6.17 -0.08
CA ALA A 18 -6.60 6.53 -1.27
C ALA A 18 -5.16 6.90 -0.87
N ALA A 19 -4.19 6.44 -1.65
CA ALA A 19 -2.78 6.75 -1.44
C ALA A 19 -2.06 6.85 -2.78
N GLU A 20 -1.12 7.79 -2.88
CA GLU A 20 -0.28 7.94 -4.07
C GLU A 20 0.88 6.95 -4.02
N VAL A 21 1.16 6.29 -5.14
CA VAL A 21 2.31 5.42 -5.31
C VAL A 21 3.60 6.23 -5.41
N ARG A 22 4.51 6.02 -4.47
CA ARG A 22 5.82 6.67 -4.40
C ARG A 22 6.96 5.80 -4.92
N ASP A 23 6.91 4.51 -4.64
CA ASP A 23 7.89 3.55 -5.14
C ASP A 23 7.24 2.20 -5.46
N ILE A 24 7.82 1.51 -6.44
CA ILE A 24 7.43 0.16 -6.85
C ILE A 24 8.73 -0.63 -6.99
N ARG A 25 8.90 -1.66 -6.17
CA ARG A 25 10.13 -2.45 -6.10
C ARG A 25 9.82 -3.94 -6.19
N PRO A 26 10.07 -4.57 -7.35
CA PRO A 26 10.07 -6.02 -7.45
C PRO A 26 11.19 -6.62 -6.60
N LEU A 27 10.89 -7.63 -5.78
CA LEU A 27 11.83 -8.32 -4.88
C LEU A 27 11.84 -9.85 -5.15
N GLY A 28 11.56 -10.25 -6.38
CA GLY A 28 11.40 -11.65 -6.79
C GLY A 28 9.94 -12.06 -6.84
N ALA A 29 9.49 -12.92 -5.93
CA ALA A 29 8.10 -13.42 -5.91
C ALA A 29 7.07 -12.38 -5.46
N ILE A 30 7.53 -11.30 -4.83
CA ILE A 30 6.69 -10.20 -4.35
C ILE A 30 7.13 -8.87 -4.99
N THR A 31 6.21 -7.92 -5.00
CA THR A 31 6.48 -6.52 -5.29
C THR A 31 6.11 -5.71 -4.05
N ARG A 32 7.05 -4.88 -3.60
CA ARG A 32 6.80 -3.89 -2.56
C ARG A 32 6.38 -2.58 -3.20
N VAL A 33 5.30 -2.00 -2.71
CA VAL A 33 4.78 -0.71 -3.14
C VAL A 33 4.82 0.24 -1.94
N THR A 34 5.45 1.39 -2.11
CA THR A 34 5.48 2.46 -1.10
C THR A 34 4.40 3.48 -1.43
N LEU A 35 3.55 3.78 -0.46
CA LEU A 35 2.36 4.60 -0.59
C LEU A 35 2.42 5.82 0.33
N LYS A 36 1.99 6.99 -0.17
CA LYS A 36 1.76 8.20 0.64
C LYS A 36 0.26 8.46 0.74
N VAL A 37 -0.25 8.45 1.97
CA VAL A 37 -1.63 8.84 2.27
C VAL A 37 -1.65 10.33 2.56
N ASP A 38 -2.63 11.04 2.02
CA ASP A 38 -2.80 12.45 2.34
C ASP A 38 -3.11 12.64 3.84
N GLY A 39 -2.52 13.66 4.44
CA GLY A 39 -2.62 13.94 5.89
C GLY A 39 -1.89 12.95 6.82
N GLN A 40 -1.11 11.99 6.29
CA GLN A 40 -0.24 11.11 7.08
C GLN A 40 1.21 11.35 6.76
N ASP A 41 2.06 11.60 7.75
CA ASP A 41 3.50 11.85 7.52
C ASP A 41 4.24 10.59 7.10
N GLU A 42 3.97 9.47 7.76
CA GLU A 42 4.61 8.19 7.48
C GLU A 42 4.18 7.58 6.14
N LEU A 43 5.15 7.02 5.43
CA LEU A 43 4.90 6.20 4.24
C LEU A 43 4.45 4.79 4.65
N ILE A 44 3.57 4.22 3.86
CA ILE A 44 3.11 2.84 4.03
C ILE A 44 3.83 1.96 3.02
N GLU A 45 4.44 0.88 3.48
CA GLU A 45 4.92 -0.19 2.62
C GLU A 45 3.90 -1.32 2.58
N ALA A 46 3.47 -1.68 1.37
CA ALA A 46 2.61 -2.82 1.11
C ALA A 46 3.36 -3.84 0.24
N GLU A 47 3.23 -5.12 0.55
CA GLU A 47 3.80 -6.21 -0.25
C GLU A 47 2.67 -7.03 -0.85
N VAL A 48 2.74 -7.24 -2.15
CA VAL A 48 1.82 -8.11 -2.90
C VAL A 48 2.62 -9.10 -3.72
N VAL A 49 2.01 -10.22 -4.10
CA VAL A 49 2.63 -11.17 -5.04
C VAL A 49 2.85 -10.49 -6.39
N LYS A 50 3.91 -10.89 -7.11
CA LYS A 50 4.32 -10.25 -8.38
C LYS A 50 3.23 -10.21 -9.47
N ASP A 51 2.29 -11.14 -9.45
CA ASP A 51 1.22 -11.27 -10.45
C ASP A 51 -0.12 -10.72 -9.92
N HIS A 52 -0.10 -9.92 -8.85
CA HIS A 52 -1.31 -9.35 -8.28
C HIS A 52 -1.93 -8.30 -9.21
N ASP A 53 -3.24 -8.37 -9.45
CA ASP A 53 -3.98 -7.50 -10.39
C ASP A 53 -3.76 -6.00 -10.15
N SER A 54 -3.52 -5.59 -8.89
CA SER A 54 -3.25 -4.19 -8.55
C SER A 54 -1.95 -3.63 -9.14
N LEU A 55 -1.05 -4.48 -9.64
CA LEU A 55 0.20 -4.07 -10.27
C LEU A 55 0.05 -3.83 -11.77
N ALA A 56 -1.03 -4.29 -12.39
CA ALA A 56 -1.23 -4.18 -13.84
C ALA A 56 -1.28 -2.70 -14.28
N GLY A 57 -0.27 -2.28 -15.04
CA GLY A 57 -0.12 -0.90 -15.51
C GLY A 57 0.17 0.12 -14.40
N LEU A 58 0.54 -0.32 -13.20
CA LEU A 58 0.77 0.58 -12.07
C LEU A 58 2.04 1.40 -12.29
N ALA A 59 1.92 2.72 -12.17
CA ALA A 59 3.02 3.65 -12.24
C ALA A 59 3.15 4.50 -10.96
N ARG A 60 4.33 5.10 -10.77
CA ARG A 60 4.53 6.12 -9.73
C ARG A 60 3.63 7.32 -10.01
N GLY A 61 3.08 7.91 -8.96
CA GLY A 61 2.10 9.00 -9.05
C GLY A 61 0.65 8.54 -9.22
N GLU A 62 0.40 7.27 -9.53
CA GLU A 62 -0.97 6.76 -9.58
C GLU A 62 -1.57 6.62 -8.17
N THR A 63 -2.90 6.67 -8.12
CA THR A 63 -3.64 6.38 -6.88
C THR A 63 -3.90 4.88 -6.76
N LEU A 64 -3.56 4.32 -5.60
CA LEU A 64 -4.03 3.02 -5.15
C LEU A 64 -4.90 3.18 -3.90
N TYR A 65 -5.80 2.23 -3.74
CA TYR A 65 -6.62 2.13 -2.55
C TYR A 65 -6.04 1.05 -1.66
N PHE A 66 -5.67 1.41 -0.43
CA PHE A 66 -5.19 0.44 0.55
C PHE A 66 -6.19 0.30 1.68
N LYS A 67 -6.44 -0.94 2.09
CA LYS A 67 -7.14 -1.25 3.35
C LYS A 67 -6.11 -1.76 4.36
N PRO A 68 -5.81 -1.02 5.43
CA PRO A 68 -4.98 -1.56 6.50
C PRO A 68 -5.71 -2.75 7.13
N LYS A 69 -5.03 -3.90 7.31
CA LYS A 69 -5.50 -4.88 8.29
C LYS A 69 -5.48 -4.17 9.63
N ALA A 70 -6.64 -4.09 10.30
CA ALA A 70 -6.91 -3.43 11.58
C ALA A 70 -5.64 -2.83 12.22
N PHE A 71 -5.53 -1.50 12.12
CA PHE A 71 -4.51 -0.71 12.79
C PHE A 71 -4.47 -1.15 14.26
N GLN A 72 -3.45 -1.90 14.68
CA GLN A 72 -3.05 -1.85 16.08
C GLN A 72 -2.38 -0.49 16.23
N PRO A 73 -2.96 0.44 17.00
CA PRO A 73 -2.20 1.62 17.37
C PRO A 73 -0.89 1.13 17.96
N VAL A 74 0.23 1.67 17.51
CA VAL A 74 1.44 1.63 18.31
C VAL A 74 1.07 2.40 19.59
N ALA A 75 0.66 1.66 20.61
CA ALA A 75 0.58 2.18 21.95
C ALA A 75 2.02 2.55 22.30
N ASN A 76 2.36 3.83 22.17
CA ASN A 76 3.54 4.38 22.80
C ASN A 76 3.28 4.27 24.31
N LEU A 77 3.84 3.23 24.91
CA LEU A 77 4.10 3.10 26.35
C LEU A 77 5.47 3.71 26.64
#